data_AF-A0A534RCN5-F1
#
_entry.id   AF-A0A534RCN5-F1
#
_cell.length_a   1.000
_cell.length_b   1.000
_cell.length_c   1.000
_cell.angle_alpha   90.00
_cell.angle_beta   90.00
_cell.angle_gamma   90.00
#
_symmetry.space_group_name_H-M   'P 1'
#
loop_
_entity.id
_entity.type
_entity.pdbx_description
1 polymer ?
#
loop_
_entity_poly.entity_id
_entity_poly.type
_entity_poly.pdbx_seq_one_letter_code
_entity_poly.pdbx_strand_id
1 'polypeptide(L)'
;GSEDLRFTQLSGTGRLSGGRVHSDDLVLAGASYDAHGAGDLGLDGDADVAVRVVASPALTDDLLGRSRMRPVLVDDGGRLAIPLHVRGPLHHPRVTPEPAFVASVTRGLLGGTGLEEKASSLVERLLGGKRRRER
;
A
#
# COMPACT_ATOMS: atom_id res chain seq x y z
N GLY A 1 -12.55 -18.81 13.54
CA GLY A 1 -13.88 -18.22 13.33
C GLY A 1 -13.70 -17.11 12.33
N SER A 2 -14.51 -17.05 11.28
CA SER A 2 -14.41 -15.95 10.32
C SER A 2 -14.75 -14.66 11.08
N GLU A 3 -13.82 -13.70 11.12
CA GLU A 3 -14.15 -12.36 11.58
C GLU A 3 -15.04 -11.73 10.50
N ASP A 4 -16.32 -11.55 10.82
CA ASP A 4 -17.27 -10.94 9.90
C ASP A 4 -16.82 -9.51 9.55
N LEU A 5 -16.72 -9.21 8.25
CA LEU A 5 -16.47 -7.85 7.77
C LEU A 5 -17.70 -6.98 8.06
N ARG A 6 -17.51 -5.92 8.85
CA ARG A 6 -18.57 -4.95 9.16
C ARG A 6 -18.43 -3.70 8.29
N PHE A 7 -19.48 -3.39 7.53
CA PHE A 7 -19.59 -2.19 6.71
C PHE A 7 -20.96 -1.55 6.90
N THR A 8 -21.06 -0.25 6.65
CA THR A 8 -22.30 0.53 6.74
C THR A 8 -22.91 0.79 5.37
N GLN A 9 -22.09 0.77 4.31
CA GLN A 9 -22.54 0.98 2.95
C GLN A 9 -21.78 0.09 1.96
N LEU A 10 -22.51 -0.43 0.98
CA LEU A 10 -21.96 -1.01 -0.24
C LEU A 10 -22.68 -0.35 -1.42
N SER A 11 -21.95 0.31 -2.30
CA SER A 11 -22.50 1.01 -3.46
C SER A 11 -21.58 0.90 -4.66
N GLY A 12 -22.11 1.17 -5.85
CA GLY A 12 -21.36 1.13 -7.10
C GLY A 12 -22.29 0.84 -8.27
N THR A 13 -21.78 1.03 -9.47
CA THR A 13 -22.44 0.64 -10.71
C THR A 13 -21.83 -0.65 -11.23
N GLY A 14 -22.65 -1.45 -11.92
CA GLY A 14 -22.22 -2.73 -12.46
C GLY A 14 -22.82 -2.97 -13.84
N ARG A 15 -22.01 -3.52 -14.75
CA ARG A 15 -22.49 -4.05 -16.03
C ARG A 15 -22.36 -5.57 -16.00
N LEU A 16 -23.47 -6.28 -16.14
CA LEU A 16 -23.48 -7.73 -16.27
C LEU A 16 -23.48 -8.11 -17.75
N SER A 17 -22.45 -8.82 -18.20
CA SER A 17 -22.38 -9.35 -19.56
C SER A 17 -21.51 -10.60 -19.61
N GLY A 18 -21.90 -11.60 -20.40
CA GLY A 18 -21.07 -12.80 -20.62
C GLY A 18 -20.68 -13.56 -19.34
N GLY A 19 -21.55 -13.54 -18.31
CA GLY A 19 -21.27 -14.20 -17.03
C GLY A 19 -20.28 -13.46 -16.11
N ARG A 20 -19.98 -12.19 -16.40
CA ARG A 20 -19.14 -11.30 -15.57
C ARG A 20 -19.86 -10.00 -15.23
N VAL A 21 -19.73 -9.58 -13.98
CA VAL A 21 -20.07 -8.25 -13.49
C VAL A 21 -18.80 -7.41 -13.53
N HIS A 22 -18.85 -6.31 -14.27
CA HIS A 22 -17.79 -5.31 -14.29
C HIS A 22 -18.23 -4.07 -13.53
N SER A 23 -17.36 -3.54 -12.67
CA SER A 23 -17.59 -2.29 -11.93
C SER A 23 -16.34 -1.41 -11.97
N ASP A 24 -16.54 -0.10 -12.10
CA ASP A 24 -15.47 0.90 -12.11
C ASP A 24 -15.43 1.73 -10.81
N ASP A 25 -16.48 1.61 -9.98
CA ASP A 25 -16.79 2.53 -8.88
C ASP A 25 -17.38 1.81 -7.66
N LEU A 26 -16.95 0.58 -7.41
CA LEU A 26 -17.37 -0.17 -6.22
C LEU A 26 -16.83 0.53 -4.97
N VAL A 27 -17.70 0.79 -4.00
CA VAL A 27 -17.39 1.39 -2.71
C VAL A 27 -17.98 0.53 -1.61
N LEU A 28 -17.13 0.10 -0.68
CA LEU A 28 -17.52 -0.49 0.59
C LEU A 28 -17.06 0.46 1.69
N ALA A 29 -17.99 1.08 2.41
CA ALA A 29 -17.69 2.02 3.47
C ALA A 29 -17.87 1.38 4.84
N GLY A 30 -16.89 1.55 5.72
CA GLY A 30 -16.86 0.96 7.05
C GLY A 30 -16.47 1.97 8.12
N ALA A 31 -16.59 1.57 9.39
CA ALA A 31 -16.23 2.45 10.50
C ALA A 31 -14.70 2.67 10.61
N SER A 32 -13.93 1.62 10.33
CA SER A 32 -12.46 1.64 10.51
C SER A 32 -11.69 1.75 9.20
N TYR A 33 -12.33 1.43 8.07
CA TYR A 33 -11.73 1.53 6.75
C TYR A 33 -12.81 1.62 5.68
N ASP A 34 -12.43 2.16 4.54
CA ASP A 34 -13.20 2.12 3.30
C ASP A 34 -12.42 1.30 2.26
N ALA A 35 -13.12 0.68 1.32
CA ALA A 35 -12.52 -0.01 0.18
C ALA A 35 -13.15 0.47 -1.13
N HIS A 36 -12.31 0.85 -2.08
CA HIS A 36 -12.70 1.25 -3.42
C HIS A 36 -12.21 0.21 -4.42
N GLY A 37 -13.11 -0.35 -5.22
CA GLY A 37 -12.81 -1.43 -6.15
C GLY A 37 -13.13 -1.07 -7.59
N ALA A 38 -12.33 -1.60 -8.52
CA ALA A 38 -12.61 -1.61 -9.95
C ALA A 38 -12.13 -2.92 -10.56
N GLY A 39 -12.94 -3.54 -11.43
CA GLY A 39 -12.59 -4.78 -12.10
C GLY A 39 -13.78 -5.70 -12.32
N ASP A 40 -13.48 -6.99 -12.46
CA ASP A 40 -14.42 -8.01 -12.90
C ASP A 40 -14.66 -9.07 -11.83
N LEU A 41 -15.92 -9.46 -11.69
CA LEU A 41 -16.36 -10.60 -10.90
C LEU A 41 -17.18 -11.55 -11.78
N GLY A 42 -16.66 -12.75 -11.99
CA GLY A 42 -17.37 -13.84 -12.64
C GLY A 42 -18.50 -14.40 -11.76
N LEU A 43 -19.59 -14.82 -12.38
CA LEU A 43 -20.68 -15.54 -11.71
C LEU A 43 -20.27 -16.97 -11.27
N ASP A 44 -19.15 -17.45 -11.79
CA ASP A 44 -18.42 -18.64 -11.32
C ASP A 44 -17.57 -18.38 -10.06
N GLY A 45 -17.52 -17.13 -9.61
CA GLY A 45 -16.79 -16.70 -8.42
C GLY A 45 -15.30 -16.42 -8.67
N ASP A 46 -14.84 -16.36 -9.92
CA ASP A 46 -13.49 -15.86 -10.23
C ASP A 46 -13.47 -14.33 -10.22
N ALA A 47 -12.46 -13.72 -9.61
CA ALA A 47 -12.32 -12.28 -9.50
C ALA A 47 -11.00 -11.79 -10.11
N ASP A 48 -11.03 -10.63 -10.75
CA ASP A 48 -9.84 -9.84 -11.10
C ASP A 48 -10.16 -8.38 -10.79
N VAL A 49 -9.78 -7.92 -9.60
CA VAL A 49 -10.22 -6.64 -9.04
C VAL A 49 -9.06 -5.88 -8.43
N ALA A 50 -8.86 -4.65 -8.87
CA ALA A 50 -8.02 -3.68 -8.18
C ALA A 50 -8.80 -3.06 -7.03
N VAL A 51 -8.25 -3.11 -5.82
CA VAL A 51 -8.90 -2.62 -4.59
C VAL A 51 -7.96 -1.65 -3.88
N ARG A 52 -8.43 -0.46 -3.54
CA ARG A 52 -7.75 0.46 -2.63
C ARG A 52 -8.45 0.46 -1.30
N VAL A 53 -7.78 -0.06 -0.27
CA VAL A 53 -8.25 -0.01 1.12
C VAL A 53 -7.69 1.25 1.76
N VAL A 54 -8.55 2.08 2.35
CA VAL A 54 -8.18 3.32 3.04
C VAL A 54 -8.54 3.16 4.51
N ALA A 55 -7.53 3.08 5.37
CA ALA A 55 -7.72 3.02 6.80
C ALA A 55 -8.13 4.40 7.36
N SER A 56 -9.01 4.42 8.34
CA SER A 56 -9.31 5.63 9.11
C SER A 56 -8.05 6.15 9.82
N PRO A 57 -8.01 7.43 10.26
CA PRO A 57 -6.86 7.93 11.03
C PRO A 57 -6.60 7.11 12.29
N ALA A 58 -7.66 6.70 13.00
CA ALA A 58 -7.53 5.86 14.21
C ALA A 58 -6.91 4.48 13.88
N LEU A 59 -7.40 3.80 12.83
CA LEU A 59 -6.81 2.53 12.41
C LEU A 59 -5.37 2.71 11.88
N THR A 60 -5.10 3.81 11.19
CA THR A 60 -3.76 4.15 10.68
C THR A 60 -2.77 4.34 11.84
N ASP A 61 -3.18 5.03 12.89
CA ASP A 61 -2.39 5.23 14.10
C ASP A 61 -2.16 3.90 14.85
N ASP A 62 -3.16 3.02 14.93
CA ASP A 62 -3.02 1.69 15.50
C ASP A 62 -2.04 0.80 14.70
N LEU A 63 -2.09 0.86 13.36
CA LEU A 63 -1.26 0.05 12.47
C LEU A 63 0.19 0.53 12.40
N LEU A 64 0.40 1.84 12.28
CA LEU A 64 1.72 2.41 12.06
C LEU A 64 2.36 2.98 13.32
N GLY A 65 1.58 3.45 14.29
CA GLY A 65 2.06 4.12 15.49
C GLY A 65 3.14 5.17 15.17
N ARG A 66 4.33 4.99 15.76
CA ARG A 66 5.52 5.84 15.53
C ARG A 66 6.47 5.29 14.45
N SER A 67 5.95 4.49 13.52
CA SER A 67 6.74 3.89 12.45
C SER A 67 7.45 4.96 11.62
N ARG A 68 8.71 4.68 11.27
CA ARG A 68 9.50 5.51 10.35
C ARG A 68 8.90 5.58 8.94
N MET A 69 7.99 4.66 8.62
CA MET A 69 7.29 4.64 7.33
C MET A 69 6.13 5.63 7.26
N ARG A 70 5.68 6.15 8.41
CA ARG A 70 4.50 7.01 8.49
C ARG A 70 4.59 8.24 7.55
N PRO A 71 5.72 8.96 7.45
CA PRO A 71 5.84 10.09 6.52
C PRO A 71 5.76 9.72 5.03
N VAL A 72 5.93 8.43 4.70
CA VAL A 72 5.94 7.93 3.31
C VAL A 72 4.60 7.32 2.93
N LEU A 73 3.87 6.75 3.89
CA LEU A 73 2.67 5.95 3.63
C LEU A 73 1.36 6.64 4.03
N VAL A 74 1.42 7.71 4.81
CA VAL A 74 0.23 8.40 5.33
C VAL A 74 -0.01 9.68 4.54
N ASP A 75 -1.25 9.89 4.11
CA ASP A 75 -1.68 11.11 3.41
C ASP A 75 -1.77 12.33 4.35
N ASP A 76 -2.00 13.51 3.80
CA ASP A 76 -2.15 14.76 4.58
C ASP A 76 -3.36 14.71 5.55
N GLY A 77 -4.31 13.81 5.30
CA GLY A 77 -5.46 13.54 6.16
C GLY A 77 -5.20 12.52 7.27
N GLY A 78 -3.97 12.03 7.41
CA GLY A 78 -3.61 11.05 8.44
C GLY A 78 -4.05 9.62 8.12
N ARG A 79 -4.36 9.30 6.86
CA ARG A 79 -4.87 7.99 6.44
C ARG A 79 -3.84 7.18 5.66
N LEU A 80 -3.84 5.88 5.89
CA LEU A 80 -3.07 4.91 5.11
C LEU A 80 -3.93 4.33 3.99
N ALA A 81 -3.48 4.45 2.74
CA ALA A 81 -4.10 3.81 1.59
C ALA A 81 -3.22 2.65 1.09
N ILE A 82 -3.79 1.44 1.04
CA ILE A 82 -3.13 0.23 0.57
C ILE A 82 -3.80 -0.22 -0.74
N PRO A 83 -3.16 -0.02 -1.90
CA PRO A 83 -3.62 -0.55 -3.16
C PRO A 83 -3.24 -2.04 -3.26
N LEU A 84 -4.24 -2.86 -3.55
CA LEU A 84 -4.21 -4.31 -3.62
C LEU A 84 -4.78 -4.76 -4.97
N HIS A 85 -4.36 -5.94 -5.39
CA HIS A 85 -4.93 -6.67 -6.51
C HIS A 85 -5.43 -8.02 -6.03
N VAL A 86 -6.69 -8.31 -6.31
CA VAL A 86 -7.37 -9.54 -5.92
C VAL A 86 -7.61 -10.36 -7.18
N ARG A 87 -7.06 -11.58 -7.23
CA ARG A 87 -7.17 -12.47 -8.38
C ARG A 87 -7.58 -13.89 -8.02
N GLY A 88 -8.36 -14.51 -8.90
CA GLY A 88 -8.76 -15.91 -8.81
C GLY A 88 -10.03 -16.14 -8.00
N PRO A 89 -10.30 -17.38 -7.57
CA PRO A 89 -11.58 -17.73 -6.97
C PRO A 89 -11.81 -17.06 -5.62
N LEU A 90 -13.00 -16.50 -5.39
CA LEU A 90 -13.34 -15.79 -4.14
C LEU A 90 -13.27 -16.66 -2.87
N HIS A 91 -13.30 -17.98 -2.99
CA HIS A 91 -13.09 -18.89 -1.85
C HIS A 91 -11.61 -19.05 -1.47
N HIS A 92 -10.69 -18.75 -2.39
CA HIS A 92 -9.25 -18.74 -2.14
C HIS A 92 -8.52 -17.71 -3.03
N PRO A 93 -8.82 -16.41 -2.86
CA PRO A 93 -8.28 -15.39 -3.74
C PRO A 93 -6.80 -15.14 -3.44
N ARG A 94 -6.03 -14.85 -4.48
CA ARG A 94 -4.69 -14.30 -4.35
C ARG A 94 -4.80 -12.79 -4.18
N VAL A 95 -4.39 -12.28 -3.03
CA VAL A 95 -4.35 -10.84 -2.73
C VAL A 95 -2.90 -10.39 -2.70
N THR A 96 -2.54 -9.43 -3.55
CA THR A 96 -1.17 -8.90 -3.66
C THR A 96 -1.19 -7.38 -3.61
N PRO A 97 -0.31 -6.72 -2.84
CA PRO A 97 -0.11 -5.28 -2.96
C PRO A 97 0.35 -4.88 -4.35
N GLU A 98 -0.07 -3.71 -4.83
CA GLU A 98 0.36 -3.20 -6.13
C GLU A 98 1.88 -2.96 -6.17
N PRO A 99 2.59 -3.31 -7.25
CA PRO A 99 4.05 -3.18 -7.33
C PRO A 99 4.56 -1.77 -7.05
N ALA A 100 3.84 -0.74 -7.49
CA ALA A 100 4.20 0.65 -7.25
C ALA A 100 4.18 1.01 -5.75
N PHE A 101 3.23 0.44 -5.00
CA PHE A 101 3.17 0.60 -3.55
C PHE A 101 4.27 -0.17 -2.83
N VAL A 102 4.56 -1.40 -3.27
CA VAL A 102 5.72 -2.15 -2.74
C VAL A 102 7.01 -1.36 -2.94
N ALA A 103 7.21 -0.78 -4.13
CA ALA A 103 8.38 0.05 -4.41
C ALA A 103 8.47 1.30 -3.52
N SER A 104 7.35 1.97 -3.21
CA SER A 104 7.34 3.13 -2.32
C SER A 104 7.68 2.73 -0.88
N VAL A 105 7.12 1.62 -0.39
CA VAL A 105 7.45 1.02 0.91
C VAL A 105 8.95 0.71 0.97
N THR A 106 9.51 0.00 -0.03
CA THR A 106 10.93 -0.32 -0.08
C THR A 106 11.80 0.94 -0.10
N ARG A 107 11.46 1.95 -0.92
CA ARG A 107 12.19 3.21 -0.95
C ARG A 107 12.13 3.95 0.38
N GLY A 108 10.99 3.96 1.07
CA GLY A 108 10.86 4.57 2.39
C GLY A 108 11.74 3.89 3.45
N LEU A 109 11.87 2.56 3.39
CA LEU A 109 12.76 1.81 4.27
C LEU A 109 14.24 2.11 3.99
N LEU A 110 14.61 2.24 2.72
CA LEU A 110 15.99 2.52 2.29
C LEU A 110 16.38 3.99 2.52
N GLY A 111 15.48 4.93 2.21
CA GLY A 111 15.64 6.38 2.36
C GLY A 111 15.65 6.86 3.81
N GLY A 112 15.30 6.00 4.78
CA GLY A 112 15.48 6.25 6.21
C GLY A 112 16.95 6.23 6.68
N THR A 113 17.91 6.15 5.76
CA THR A 113 19.33 6.14 6.06
C THR A 113 19.99 7.37 5.43
N GLY A 114 20.54 8.27 6.27
CA GLY A 114 21.55 9.26 5.89
C GLY A 114 22.87 8.61 5.45
N LEU A 115 22.76 7.65 4.53
CA LEU A 115 23.86 6.85 4.01
C LEU A 115 24.57 7.60 2.88
N GLU A 116 23.90 8.48 2.14
CA GLU A 116 24.55 9.34 1.15
C GLU A 116 25.52 10.34 1.82
N GLU A 117 25.11 10.99 2.92
CA GLU A 117 25.97 11.89 3.70
C GLU A 117 27.14 11.15 4.39
N LYS A 118 26.89 9.93 4.90
CA LYS A 118 27.91 9.10 5.55
C LYS A 118 28.86 8.43 4.55
N ALA A 119 28.38 8.01 3.38
CA ALA A 119 29.22 7.44 2.34
C ALA A 119 30.16 8.51 1.75
N SER A 120 29.66 9.72 1.50
CA SER A 120 30.49 10.82 1.01
C SER A 120 31.61 11.20 2.00
N SER A 121 31.27 11.34 3.30
CA SER A 121 32.26 11.67 4.34
C SER A 121 33.27 10.54 4.61
N LEU A 122 32.91 9.28 4.37
CA LEU A 122 33.86 8.14 4.43
C LEU A 122 34.79 8.11 3.21
N VAL A 123 34.29 8.41 2.02
CA VAL A 123 35.08 8.53 0.79
C VAL A 123 36.06 9.71 0.88
N GLU A 124 35.61 10.87 1.38
CA GLU A 124 36.48 12.03 1.61
C GLU A 124 37.57 11.74 2.65
N ARG A 125 37.25 11.02 3.73
CA ARG A 125 38.25 10.60 4.74
C ARG A 125 39.23 9.55 4.22
N LEU A 126 38.82 8.68 3.29
CA LEU A 126 39.69 7.69 2.66
C LEU A 126 40.63 8.32 1.62
N LEU A 127 40.14 9.31 0.87
CA LEU A 127 40.88 9.96 -0.21
C LEU A 127 41.69 11.18 0.26
N GLY A 128 41.34 11.79 1.41
CA GLY A 128 42.02 12.96 1.97
C GLY A 128 43.21 12.67 2.91
N GLY A 129 43.56 11.40 3.15
CA GLY A 129 44.54 11.00 4.14
C GLY A 129 45.97 10.81 3.62
N LYS A 130 46.83 11.82 3.83
CA LYS A 130 48.32 11.86 3.76
C LYS A 130 49.00 12.11 2.40
N ARG A 131 49.38 13.38 2.19
CA ARG A 131 50.81 13.72 2.01
C ARG A 131 51.22 14.79 3.02
N ARG A 132 51.66 14.33 4.19
CA ARG A 132 52.58 15.10 5.03
C ARG A 132 53.87 14.29 5.11
N ARG A 133 54.89 14.73 4.39
CA ARG A 133 56.28 14.46 4.74
C ARG A 133 57.04 15.76 4.56
N GLU A 134 57.27 16.43 5.68
CA GLU A 134 58.34 17.42 5.83
C GLU A 134 59.68 16.76 5.53
N ARG A 135 60.52 17.40 4.73
CA ARG A 135 61.74 18.10 5.15
C ARG A 135 62.48 18.60 3.91
#